data_AF-A0A3D5URL7-F1
#
_entry.id   AF-A0A3D5URL7-F1
#
_cell.length_a   1.000
_cell.length_b   1.000
_cell.length_c   1.000
_cell.angle_alpha   90.00
_cell.angle_beta   90.00
_cell.angle_gamma   90.00
#
_symmetry.space_group_name_H-M   'P 1'
#
loop_
_entity.id
_entity.type
_entity.pdbx_description
1 polymer ?
#
loop_
_entity_poly.entity_id
_entity_poly.type
_entity_poly.pdbx_seq_one_letter_code
_entity_poly.pdbx_strand_id
1 'polypeptide(L)' 'VLAPGDRGDTVAELQFMLADYGYGLEVLGRYDENTKAVVTAFQRHFRPEKVDGVADISTVATLRRLVDAVKAAS' A
#
# COMPACT_ATOMS: atom_id res chain seq x y z
N VAL A 1 5.14 0.28 10.99
CA VAL A 1 5.57 -0.60 9.87
C VAL A 1 4.54 -1.70 9.79
N LEU A 2 4.08 -2.05 8.58
CA LEU A 2 3.16 -3.17 8.36
C LEU A 2 3.83 -4.22 7.47
N ALA A 3 3.70 -5.49 7.82
CA ALA A 3 4.36 -6.62 7.18
C ALA A 3 3.48 -7.88 7.20
N PRO A 4 3.85 -8.93 6.43
CA PRO A 4 3.09 -10.18 6.42
C PRO A 4 2.81 -10.74 7.81
N GLY A 5 1.54 -11.08 8.06
CA GLY A 5 1.06 -11.55 9.36
C GLY A 5 0.32 -10.48 10.18
N ASP A 6 0.56 -9.19 9.92
CA ASP A 6 -0.15 -8.11 10.59
C ASP A 6 -1.65 -8.10 10.23
N ARG A 7 -2.48 -7.59 11.15
CA ARG A 7 -3.94 -7.54 11.01
C ARG A 7 -4.53 -6.32 11.71
N GLY A 8 -5.73 -5.92 11.28
CA GLY A 8 -6.53 -4.87 11.89
C GLY A 8 -6.65 -3.62 11.02
N ASP A 9 -7.19 -2.56 11.61
CA ASP A 9 -7.65 -1.37 10.90
C ASP A 9 -6.54 -0.67 10.12
N THR A 10 -5.31 -0.64 10.64
CA THR A 10 -4.18 -0.01 9.94
C THR A 10 -3.82 -0.77 8.66
N VAL A 11 -3.98 -2.09 8.64
CA VAL A 11 -3.79 -2.88 7.42
C VAL A 11 -4.95 -2.62 6.45
N ALA A 12 -6.18 -2.55 6.94
CA ALA A 12 -7.34 -2.22 6.12
C ALA A 12 -7.21 -0.82 5.49
N GLU A 13 -6.71 0.16 6.22
CA GLU A 13 -6.45 1.52 5.72
C GLU A 13 -5.38 1.52 4.61
N LEU A 14 -4.29 0.77 4.79
CA LEU A 14 -3.28 0.59 3.74
C LEU A 14 -3.90 -0.04 2.48
N GLN A 15 -4.67 -1.11 2.65
CA GLN A 15 -5.32 -1.80 1.54
C GLN A 15 -6.31 -0.89 0.81
N PHE A 16 -7.09 -0.11 1.56
CA PHE A 16 -8.00 0.87 1.02
C PHE A 16 -7.27 1.92 0.19
N MET A 17 -6.17 2.50 0.69
CA MET A 17 -5.41 3.50 -0.08
C MET A 17 -4.79 2.91 -1.36
N LEU A 18 -4.29 1.67 -1.32
CA LEU A 18 -3.77 0.99 -2.50
C LEU A 18 -4.89 0.75 -3.53
N ALA A 19 -6.08 0.36 -3.06
CA ALA A 19 -7.26 0.18 -3.91
C ALA A 19 -7.75 1.50 -4.53
N ASP A 20 -7.85 2.55 -3.71
CA ASP A 20 -8.24 3.91 -4.11
C ASP A 20 -7.27 4.50 -5.14
N TYR A 21 -5.98 4.16 -5.05
CA TYR A 21 -5.00 4.54 -6.07
C TYR A 21 -5.18 3.78 -7.39
N GLY A 22 -5.75 2.57 -7.37
CA GLY A 22 -6.05 1.77 -8.55
C GLY A 22 -5.48 0.34 -8.55
N TYR A 23 -4.90 -0.13 -7.44
CA TYR A 23 -4.52 -1.55 -7.33
C TYR A 23 -5.75 -2.41 -7.04
N GLY A 24 -5.89 -3.56 -7.72
CA GLY A 24 -6.99 -4.49 -7.47
C GLY A 24 -6.83 -5.29 -6.18
N LEU A 25 -6.98 -4.65 -5.01
CA LEU A 25 -6.79 -5.26 -3.70
C LEU A 25 -8.08 -5.20 -2.88
N GLU A 26 -8.44 -6.32 -2.25
CA GLU A 26 -9.58 -6.39 -1.32
C GLU A 26 -9.17 -5.90 0.08
N VAL A 27 -10.08 -5.20 0.76
CA VAL A 27 -9.85 -4.67 2.11
C VAL A 27 -10.26 -5.70 3.16
N LEU A 28 -9.35 -6.63 3.45
CA LEU A 28 -9.56 -7.73 4.40
C LEU A 28 -9.03 -7.43 5.81
N GLY A 29 -8.24 -6.37 5.98
CA GLY A 29 -7.57 -6.05 7.24
C GLY A 29 -6.52 -7.09 7.64
N ARG A 30 -5.97 -7.83 6.68
CA ARG A 30 -4.95 -8.86 6.88
C ARG A 30 -3.82 -8.66 5.88
N TYR A 31 -2.61 -8.55 6.38
CA TYR A 31 -1.43 -8.40 5.54
C TYR A 31 -1.00 -9.80 5.09
N ASP A 32 -1.68 -10.29 4.07
CA ASP A 32 -1.46 -11.58 3.44
C ASP A 32 -0.49 -11.49 2.26
N GLU A 33 -0.26 -12.61 1.59
CA GLU A 33 0.63 -12.67 0.42
C GLU A 33 0.14 -11.79 -0.74
N ASN A 34 -1.18 -11.59 -0.86
CA ASN A 34 -1.74 -10.69 -1.88
C ASN A 34 -1.40 -9.23 -1.56
N THR A 35 -1.58 -8.81 -0.31
CA THR A 35 -1.19 -7.47 0.16
C THR A 35 0.30 -7.25 -0.03
N LYS A 36 1.14 -8.22 0.33
CA LYS A 36 2.60 -8.17 0.12
C LYS A 36 2.96 -8.02 -1.35
N ALA A 37 2.33 -8.78 -2.24
CA ALA A 37 2.56 -8.71 -3.67
C ALA A 37 2.21 -7.33 -4.23
N VAL A 38 1.07 -6.76 -3.83
CA VAL A 38 0.66 -5.40 -4.23
C VAL A 38 1.61 -4.33 -3.68
N VAL A 39 2.01 -4.41 -2.41
CA VAL A 39 2.99 -3.46 -1.84
C VAL A 39 4.33 -3.57 -2.57
N THR A 40 4.77 -4.78 -2.91
CA THR A 40 6.00 -4.99 -3.70
C THR A 40 5.89 -4.36 -5.08
N ALA A 41 4.76 -4.52 -5.77
CA ALA A 41 4.51 -3.91 -7.07
C ALA A 41 4.49 -2.37 -6.97
N PHE A 42 3.82 -1.83 -5.95
CA PHE A 42 3.83 -0.40 -5.66
C PHE A 42 5.25 0.14 -5.44
N GLN A 43 6.06 -0.53 -4.62
CA GLN A 43 7.45 -0.15 -4.38
C GLN A 43 8.28 -0.18 -5.67
N ARG A 44 8.10 -1.18 -6.56
CA ARG A 44 8.82 -1.20 -7.85
C ARG A 44 8.57 0.05 -8.69
N HIS A 45 7.36 0.60 -8.64
CA HIS A 45 7.00 1.78 -9.40
C HIS A 45 7.46 3.09 -8.74
N PHE A 46 7.25 3.22 -7.43
CA PHE A 46 7.34 4.52 -6.75
C PHE A 46 8.44 4.60 -5.68
N ARG A 47 9.07 3.47 -5.37
CA ARG A 47 10.11 3.35 -4.35
C ARG A 47 11.15 2.26 -4.68
N PRO A 48 11.80 2.32 -5.86
CA PRO A 48 12.68 1.25 -6.33
C PRO A 48 13.91 1.04 -5.45
N GLU A 49 14.26 2.01 -4.59
CA GLU A 49 15.37 1.88 -3.64
C GLU A 49 15.13 0.82 -2.55
N LYS A 50 13.87 0.40 -2.33
CA LYS A 50 13.52 -0.64 -1.35
C LYS A 50 12.23 -1.36 -1.73
N VAL A 51 12.39 -2.55 -2.31
CA VAL A 51 11.33 -3.43 -2.82
C VAL A 51 11.30 -4.72 -2.00
N ASP A 52 10.73 -4.67 -0.80
CA ASP A 52 10.68 -5.77 0.16
C ASP A 52 9.26 -6.25 0.50
N GLY A 53 8.25 -5.57 -0.03
CA GLY A 53 6.84 -5.86 0.23
C GLY A 53 6.42 -5.50 1.66
N VAL A 54 7.16 -4.64 2.35
CA VAL A 54 6.86 -4.13 3.70
C VAL A 54 6.46 -2.66 3.62
N ALA A 55 5.29 -2.32 4.17
CA ALA A 55 4.82 -0.94 4.23
C ALA A 55 5.43 -0.21 5.43
N ASP A 56 6.62 0.37 5.22
CA ASP A 56 7.23 1.31 6.15
C ASP A 56 6.71 2.76 5.98
N ILE A 57 7.17 3.67 6.83
CA ILE A 57 6.71 5.08 6.83
C ILE A 57 6.92 5.74 5.46
N SER A 58 8.05 5.47 4.79
CA SER A 58 8.33 6.00 3.46
C SER A 58 7.35 5.46 2.42
N THR A 59 7.05 4.16 2.47
CA THR A 59 6.09 3.53 1.55
C THR A 59 4.69 4.14 1.70
N VAL A 60 4.20 4.28 2.94
CA VAL A 60 2.89 4.88 3.24
C VAL A 60 2.84 6.36 2.87
N ALA A 61 3.89 7.13 3.16
CA ALA A 61 3.96 8.54 2.82
C ALA A 61 3.92 8.79 1.30
N THR A 62 4.62 7.96 0.52
CA THR A 62 4.58 8.02 -0.95
C THR A 62 3.19 7.69 -1.47
N LEU A 63 2.55 6.62 -0.97
CA LEU A 63 1.19 6.25 -1.37
C LEU A 63 0.19 7.37 -1.11
N ARG A 64 0.23 7.97 0.08
CA ARG A 64 -0.69 9.07 0.45
C ARG A 64 -0.57 10.27 -0.47
N ARG A 65 0.67 10.70 -0.79
CA ARG A 65 0.92 11.80 -1.73
C ARG A 65 0.34 11.52 -3.12
N LEU A 66 0.45 10.27 -3.59
CA LEU A 66 -0.06 9.87 -4.89
C LEU A 66 -1.59 9.85 -4.92
N VAL A 67 -2.24 9.31 -3.87
CA VAL A 67 -3.71 9.34 -3.73
C VAL A 67 -4.22 10.78 -3.69
N ASP A 68 -3.60 11.66 -2.90
CA ASP A 68 -3.98 13.07 -2.81
C ASP A 68 -3.82 13.77 -4.17
N ALA A 69 -2.76 13.49 -4.92
CA ALA A 69 -2.53 14.04 -6.25
C ALA A 69 -3.57 13.58 -7.29
N VAL A 70 -3.97 12.30 -7.26
CA VAL A 70 -5.02 11.76 -8.15
C VAL A 70 -6.37 12.43 -7.84
N LYS A 71 -6.70 12.60 -6.56
CA LYS A 71 -7.93 13.28 -6.12
C LYS A 71 -7.98 14.75 -6.51
N ALA A 72 -6.85 15.45 -6.47
CA ALA A 72 -6.78 16.86 -6.88
C ALA A 72 -6.93 17.04 -8.40
N ALA A 73 -6.67 16.00 -9.20
CA ALA A 73 -6.74 16.04 -10.65
C ALA A 73 -8.08 15.52 -11.22
N SER A 74 -8.99 15.03 -10.37
CA SER A 74 -10.32 14.52 -10.71
C SER A 74 -11.40 15.55 -10.39
#